data_AF-A0A9C9F9W3-F1
#
_entry.id   AF-A0A9C9F9W3-F1
#
_cell.length_a   1.000
_cell.length_b   1.000
_cell.length_c   1.000
_cell.angle_alpha   90.00
_cell.angle_beta   90.00
_cell.angle_gamma   90.00
#
_symmetry.space_group_name_H-M   'P 1'
#
loop_
_entity.id
_entity.type
_entity.pdbx_description
1 polymer ?
#
loop_
_entity_poly.entity_id
_entity_poly.type
_entity_poly.pdbx_seq_one_letter_code
_entity_poly.pdbx_strand_id
1 'polypeptide(L)'
;MKTKHVCIIGDSGRMDDIENSSVHLIVTSPPYWQLKDYGSEEQIGFNDSYEDYINNLNLVWKECFRVLNPGCRMAINIGDQFARSVYYGRYKVIPIRTEIIKFCETIGFDYMGAIIWQKKTTMNTTGGASVMGSYPFPRNGIIEIDYEFILLFKKPGKAPPVPTEIKEQSRIDKEKWKEYFSGHWYFKGVRQDEHIAMFPAELPKRLIEMFTFVGETVLDPFLGSGTTSYAAIMTNRSSAGYEINKEFIPVIEDKIRSNELPLYNKYDFVVKKQKRKEIDWKEEIEKLGYVFHDPVTFDKKVDPKKLRFGSKISMEDKGNGNKKGEYFTVSEIIDPDLIKLSNGLHVRLLGIKPNYSKKQAMEFLSRKILKRQVYLKFDSVKYDTDNVLMAYVYMKNKTFINAHLIKHGFCDIDTKYDFKYKNKFSSFMEKRTVTVSEESD
;
A
#
# COMPACT_ATOMS: atom_id res chain seq x y z
N MET A 1 28.87 -21.68 11.87
CA MET A 1 27.95 -22.55 11.09
C MET A 1 27.71 -21.87 9.75
N LYS A 2 27.54 -22.60 8.63
CA LYS A 2 27.19 -21.98 7.35
C LYS A 2 25.66 -21.92 7.23
N THR A 3 25.07 -20.73 7.13
CA THR A 3 23.62 -20.55 7.01
C THR A 3 23.16 -20.53 5.56
N LYS A 4 21.90 -20.88 5.30
CA LYS A 4 21.30 -20.89 3.96
C LYS A 4 20.20 -19.84 3.87
N HIS A 5 20.22 -19.05 2.82
CA HIS A 5 19.26 -17.98 2.57
C HIS A 5 18.66 -18.14 1.18
N VAL A 6 17.34 -18.28 1.11
CA VAL A 6 16.64 -18.54 -0.14
C VAL A 6 15.62 -17.43 -0.39
N CYS A 7 15.77 -16.71 -1.50
CA CYS A 7 14.76 -15.81 -2.03
C CYS A 7 13.97 -16.55 -3.12
N ILE A 8 12.66 -16.70 -2.94
CA ILE A 8 11.78 -17.37 -3.88
C ILE A 8 10.96 -16.31 -4.60
N ILE A 9 11.17 -16.18 -5.90
CA ILE A 9 10.39 -15.29 -6.75
C ILE A 9 9.11 -16.00 -7.16
N GLY A 10 8.01 -15.66 -6.50
CA GLY A 10 6.75 -16.41 -6.55
C GLY A 10 5.67 -15.83 -5.64
N ASP A 11 4.50 -16.46 -5.69
CA ASP A 11 3.33 -16.11 -4.89
C ASP A 11 3.33 -16.90 -3.57
N SER A 12 3.25 -16.18 -2.45
CA SER A 12 3.25 -16.77 -1.11
C SER A 12 1.89 -17.34 -0.68
N GLY A 13 0.83 -17.11 -1.46
CA GLY A 13 -0.47 -17.79 -1.30
C GLY A 13 -0.38 -19.30 -1.51
N ARG A 14 0.73 -19.78 -2.10
CA ARG A 14 1.07 -21.20 -2.18
C ARG A 14 2.58 -21.39 -2.04
N MET A 15 3.02 -22.04 -0.97
CA MET A 15 4.44 -22.22 -0.64
C MET A 15 4.95 -23.64 -0.91
N ASP A 16 4.61 -24.22 -2.08
CA ASP A 16 5.01 -25.59 -2.48
C ASP A 16 6.55 -25.81 -2.42
N ASP A 17 7.36 -24.75 -2.53
CA ASP A 17 8.83 -24.81 -2.45
C ASP A 17 9.38 -24.94 -1.02
N ILE A 18 8.51 -24.87 0.00
CA ILE A 18 8.85 -25.03 1.42
C ILE A 18 8.12 -26.25 1.99
N GLU A 19 8.90 -27.16 2.60
CA GLU A 19 8.39 -28.37 3.23
C GLU A 19 7.50 -28.07 4.44
N ASN A 20 6.57 -28.99 4.73
CA ASN A 20 5.72 -28.91 5.93
C ASN A 20 6.58 -28.91 7.20
N SER A 21 6.23 -28.10 8.20
CA SER A 21 6.92 -28.05 9.50
C SER A 21 8.45 -27.94 9.37
N SER A 22 8.94 -27.04 8.51
CA SER A 22 10.37 -26.86 8.23
C SER A 22 10.95 -25.54 8.73
N VAL A 23 10.09 -24.54 9.02
CA VAL A 23 10.52 -23.22 9.53
C VAL A 23 10.26 -23.09 11.03
N HIS A 24 11.04 -22.25 11.71
CA HIS A 24 11.05 -22.15 13.17
C HIS A 24 10.51 -20.81 13.67
N LEU A 25 10.47 -19.80 12.80
CA LEU A 25 9.84 -18.52 13.05
C LEU A 25 9.37 -17.93 11.72
N ILE A 26 8.21 -17.29 11.73
CA ILE A 26 7.76 -16.44 10.63
C ILE A 26 7.77 -15.00 11.13
N VAL A 27 8.44 -14.09 10.42
CA VAL A 27 8.41 -12.65 10.69
C VAL A 27 8.10 -11.91 9.40
N THR A 28 7.03 -11.13 9.41
CA THR A 28 6.56 -10.48 8.19
C THR A 28 5.78 -9.20 8.45
N SER A 29 5.58 -8.42 7.40
CA SER A 29 4.60 -7.34 7.32
C SER A 29 3.85 -7.50 6.00
N PRO A 30 2.53 -7.77 6.01
CA PRO A 30 1.77 -7.90 4.77
C PRO A 30 1.74 -6.57 4.00
N PRO A 31 1.52 -6.62 2.67
CA PRO A 31 1.39 -5.42 1.87
C PRO A 31 0.19 -4.59 2.36
N TYR A 32 0.37 -3.28 2.52
CA TYR A 32 -0.71 -2.41 3.01
C TYR A 32 -1.82 -2.29 1.95
N TRP A 33 -3.05 -2.65 2.35
CA TRP A 33 -4.26 -2.48 1.51
C TRP A 33 -4.36 -1.08 0.89
N GLN A 34 -4.46 -1.02 -0.44
CA GLN A 34 -4.65 0.18 -1.28
C GLN A 34 -3.62 1.31 -1.10
N LEU A 35 -2.54 1.10 -0.36
CA LEU A 35 -1.60 2.18 -0.02
C LEU A 35 -0.41 2.24 -1.00
N LYS A 36 0.02 1.11 -1.54
CA LYS A 36 1.22 1.01 -2.40
C LYS A 36 0.99 0.06 -3.57
N ASP A 37 1.48 0.47 -4.74
CA ASP A 37 1.62 -0.39 -5.91
C ASP A 37 3.05 -0.93 -5.96
N TYR A 38 3.24 -2.19 -5.60
CA TYR A 38 4.52 -2.90 -5.61
C TYR A 38 4.94 -3.37 -7.01
N GLY A 39 4.25 -2.95 -8.08
CA GLY A 39 4.68 -3.16 -9.46
C GLY A 39 4.36 -4.53 -10.06
N SER A 40 3.51 -5.32 -9.41
CA SER A 40 3.01 -6.59 -9.94
C SER A 40 1.47 -6.58 -10.03
N GLU A 41 0.90 -7.04 -11.14
CA GLU A 41 -0.56 -7.19 -11.29
C GLU A 41 -1.13 -8.28 -10.38
N GLU A 42 -0.28 -9.19 -9.88
CA GLU A 42 -0.62 -10.31 -9.01
C GLU A 42 -0.42 -9.99 -7.51
N GLN A 43 -0.07 -8.75 -7.16
CA GLN A 43 0.16 -8.37 -5.77
C GLN A 43 -1.13 -8.39 -4.93
N ILE A 44 -1.02 -8.79 -3.66
CA ILE A 44 -2.12 -8.70 -2.70
C ILE A 44 -2.32 -7.25 -2.24
N GLY A 45 -3.55 -6.77 -2.25
CA GLY A 45 -3.97 -5.52 -1.61
C GLY A 45 -4.00 -4.27 -2.48
N PHE A 46 -3.41 -4.29 -3.68
CA PHE A 46 -3.55 -3.19 -4.64
C PHE A 46 -4.69 -3.47 -5.62
N ASN A 47 -5.68 -2.57 -5.72
CA ASN A 47 -6.95 -2.75 -6.46
C ASN A 47 -7.89 -3.85 -5.92
N ASP A 48 -7.60 -4.43 -4.77
CA ASP A 48 -8.49 -5.37 -4.10
C ASP A 48 -9.61 -4.64 -3.34
N SER A 49 -10.79 -5.26 -3.31
CA SER A 49 -11.76 -4.92 -2.26
C SER A 49 -11.17 -5.27 -0.89
N TYR A 50 -11.73 -4.74 0.20
CA TYR A 50 -11.25 -5.12 1.54
C TYR A 50 -11.42 -6.62 1.76
N GLU A 51 -12.52 -7.17 1.24
CA GLU A 51 -12.83 -8.59 1.27
C GLU A 51 -11.78 -9.44 0.53
N ASP A 52 -11.49 -9.10 -0.73
CA ASP A 52 -10.48 -9.80 -1.53
C ASP A 52 -9.11 -9.75 -0.85
N TYR A 53 -8.72 -8.58 -0.33
CA TYR A 53 -7.44 -8.39 0.36
C TYR A 53 -7.30 -9.32 1.58
N ILE A 54 -8.31 -9.37 2.45
CA ILE A 54 -8.28 -10.23 3.64
C ILE A 54 -8.25 -11.71 3.23
N ASN A 55 -9.07 -12.12 2.27
CA ASN A 55 -9.12 -13.52 1.83
C ASN A 55 -7.83 -13.97 1.12
N ASN A 56 -7.18 -13.08 0.36
CA ASN A 56 -5.86 -13.35 -0.22
C ASN A 56 -4.78 -13.51 0.87
N LEU A 57 -4.79 -12.67 1.92
CA LEU A 57 -3.89 -12.85 3.06
C LEU A 57 -4.14 -14.18 3.80
N ASN A 58 -5.40 -14.61 3.90
CA ASN A 58 -5.78 -15.86 4.56
C ASN A 58 -5.17 -17.10 3.86
N LEU A 59 -5.01 -17.07 2.53
CA LEU A 59 -4.26 -18.12 1.81
C LEU A 59 -2.80 -18.21 2.31
N VAL A 60 -2.15 -17.06 2.48
CA VAL A 60 -0.78 -16.99 2.99
C VAL A 60 -0.70 -17.48 4.43
N TRP A 61 -1.64 -17.08 5.30
CA TRP A 61 -1.66 -17.53 6.70
C TRP A 61 -1.89 -19.04 6.84
N LYS A 62 -2.70 -19.63 5.96
CA LYS A 62 -2.87 -21.09 5.88
C LYS A 62 -1.55 -21.78 5.54
N GLU A 63 -0.80 -21.25 4.57
CA GLU A 63 0.52 -21.78 4.22
C GLU A 63 1.54 -21.57 5.35
N CYS A 64 1.51 -20.42 6.02
CA CYS A 64 2.32 -20.16 7.20
C CYS A 64 2.08 -21.20 8.31
N PHE A 65 0.81 -21.57 8.57
CA PHE A 65 0.50 -22.63 9.51
C PHE A 65 1.08 -23.98 9.09
N ARG A 66 0.97 -24.33 7.80
CA ARG A 66 1.49 -25.59 7.24
C ARG A 66 3.01 -25.71 7.40
N VAL A 67 3.77 -24.68 7.03
CA VAL A 67 5.24 -24.72 6.99
C VAL A 67 5.89 -24.52 8.37
N LEU A 68 5.21 -23.90 9.32
CA LEU A 68 5.76 -23.65 10.66
C LEU A 68 5.84 -24.94 11.48
N ASN A 69 6.95 -25.14 12.20
CA ASN A 69 7.07 -26.23 13.16
C ASN A 69 6.04 -26.11 14.30
N PRO A 70 5.48 -27.23 14.80
CA PRO A 70 4.73 -27.23 16.05
C PRO A 70 5.55 -26.63 17.19
N GLY A 71 4.91 -25.85 18.07
CA GLY A 71 5.57 -25.18 19.20
C GLY A 71 6.30 -23.87 18.84
N CYS A 72 6.48 -23.58 17.55
CA CYS A 72 7.11 -22.36 17.05
C CYS A 72 6.09 -21.22 16.85
N ARG A 73 6.60 -20.03 16.48
CA ARG A 73 5.79 -18.79 16.45
C ARG A 73 5.77 -18.11 15.07
N MET A 74 4.73 -17.32 14.86
CA MET A 74 4.60 -16.37 13.76
C MET A 74 4.37 -14.97 14.34
N ALA A 75 5.07 -13.99 13.79
CA ALA A 75 4.98 -12.59 14.16
C ALA A 75 4.62 -11.74 12.92
N ILE A 76 3.53 -10.98 13.03
CA ILE A 76 3.00 -10.17 11.92
C ILE A 76 2.99 -8.70 12.35
N ASN A 77 3.82 -7.87 11.73
CA ASN A 77 3.75 -6.43 11.88
C ASN A 77 2.65 -5.85 10.99
N ILE A 78 1.63 -5.23 11.58
CA ILE A 78 0.50 -4.66 10.86
C ILE A 78 -0.04 -3.41 11.58
N GLY A 79 -0.31 -2.36 10.80
CA GLY A 79 -1.04 -1.18 11.25
C GLY A 79 -2.50 -1.25 10.83
N ASP A 80 -3.40 -0.87 11.74
CA ASP A 80 -4.77 -0.55 11.35
C ASP A 80 -4.75 0.71 10.47
N GLN A 81 -5.60 0.75 9.44
CA GLN A 81 -5.51 1.78 8.41
C GLN A 81 -6.68 2.75 8.47
N PHE A 82 -6.41 4.04 8.27
CA PHE A 82 -7.47 5.02 8.02
C PHE A 82 -8.02 4.85 6.61
N ALA A 83 -9.25 4.37 6.51
CA ALA A 83 -9.97 4.43 5.25
C ALA A 83 -10.41 5.87 4.98
N ARG A 84 -10.11 6.35 3.77
CA ARG A 84 -10.58 7.64 3.28
C ARG A 84 -12.11 7.60 3.14
N SER A 85 -12.75 8.75 3.34
CA SER A 85 -14.21 8.88 3.17
C SER A 85 -14.71 8.50 1.78
N VAL A 86 -13.85 8.53 0.76
CA VAL A 86 -14.19 8.06 -0.60
C VAL A 86 -14.51 6.56 -0.66
N TYR A 87 -14.01 5.74 0.27
CA TYR A 87 -14.24 4.31 0.29
C TYR A 87 -15.51 3.93 1.06
N TYR A 88 -15.74 4.53 2.23
CA TYR A 88 -16.86 4.16 3.11
C TYR A 88 -17.92 5.25 3.28
N GLY A 89 -17.86 6.33 2.50
CA GLY A 89 -18.69 7.53 2.68
C GLY A 89 -18.37 8.34 3.95
N ARG A 90 -17.50 7.82 4.82
CA ARG A 90 -17.10 8.38 6.12
C ARG A 90 -15.66 8.00 6.46
N TYR A 91 -15.02 8.78 7.32
CA TYR A 91 -13.73 8.38 7.90
C TYR A 91 -13.94 7.22 8.87
N LYS A 92 -13.13 6.16 8.74
CA LYS A 92 -13.17 4.98 9.59
C LYS A 92 -11.76 4.37 9.66
N VAL A 93 -11.42 3.81 10.82
CA VAL A 93 -10.25 2.93 10.95
C VAL A 93 -10.66 1.50 10.57
N ILE A 94 -9.90 0.89 9.69
CA ILE A 94 -10.09 -0.50 9.26
C ILE A 94 -9.23 -1.38 10.16
N PRO A 95 -9.86 -2.23 10.99
CA PRO A 95 -9.16 -3.05 11.98
C PRO A 95 -8.59 -4.32 11.33
N ILE A 96 -7.63 -4.16 10.41
CA ILE A 96 -7.03 -5.27 9.65
C ILE A 96 -6.51 -6.37 10.60
N ARG A 97 -5.92 -5.97 11.73
CA ARG A 97 -5.40 -6.91 12.72
C ARG A 97 -6.45 -7.89 13.24
N THR A 98 -7.71 -7.45 13.37
CA THR A 98 -8.78 -8.27 13.96
C THR A 98 -9.14 -9.43 13.05
N GLU A 99 -9.20 -9.18 11.74
CA GLU A 99 -9.48 -10.24 10.76
C GLU A 99 -8.32 -11.24 10.66
N ILE A 100 -7.07 -10.77 10.74
CA ILE A 100 -5.90 -11.64 10.80
C ILE A 100 -5.95 -12.54 12.05
N ILE A 101 -6.22 -11.97 13.23
CA ILE A 101 -6.34 -12.74 14.48
C ILE A 101 -7.42 -13.81 14.36
N LYS A 102 -8.63 -13.40 13.91
CA LYS A 102 -9.76 -14.31 13.77
C LYS A 102 -9.47 -15.48 12.83
N PHE A 103 -8.87 -15.21 11.67
CA PHE A 103 -8.53 -16.27 10.73
C PHE A 103 -7.43 -17.19 11.28
N CYS A 104 -6.35 -16.62 11.85
CA CYS A 104 -5.25 -17.41 12.40
C CYS A 104 -5.71 -18.35 13.52
N GLU A 105 -6.56 -17.87 14.44
CA GLU A 105 -7.22 -18.69 15.47
C GLU A 105 -8.05 -19.82 14.85
N THR A 106 -8.82 -19.51 13.79
CA THR A 106 -9.68 -20.49 13.12
C THR A 106 -8.89 -21.63 12.48
N ILE A 107 -7.71 -21.35 11.91
CA ILE A 107 -6.86 -22.41 11.31
C ILE A 107 -5.99 -23.15 12.34
N GLY A 108 -6.07 -22.77 13.62
CA GLY A 108 -5.45 -23.50 14.73
C GLY A 108 -4.19 -22.86 15.32
N PHE A 109 -3.87 -21.61 15.03
CA PHE A 109 -2.88 -20.87 15.82
C PHE A 109 -3.46 -20.44 17.18
N ASP A 110 -2.62 -20.41 18.22
CA ASP A 110 -2.92 -19.72 19.47
C ASP A 110 -2.43 -18.27 19.37
N TYR A 111 -3.31 -17.29 19.56
CA TYR A 111 -2.96 -15.88 19.69
C TYR A 111 -2.33 -15.63 21.06
N MET A 112 -1.09 -15.16 21.04
CA MET A 112 -0.26 -14.94 22.22
C MET A 112 -0.27 -13.48 22.70
N GLY A 113 -1.11 -12.62 22.08
CA GLY A 113 -1.10 -11.18 22.30
C GLY A 113 -0.34 -10.42 21.21
N ALA A 114 -0.12 -9.13 21.45
CA ALA A 114 0.59 -8.25 20.53
C ALA A 114 1.57 -7.34 21.27
N ILE A 115 2.67 -7.01 20.59
CA ILE A 115 3.55 -5.92 21.00
C ILE A 115 3.12 -4.65 20.26
N ILE A 116 3.01 -3.54 20.98
CA ILE A 116 2.73 -2.23 20.40
C ILE A 116 4.06 -1.59 20.04
N TRP A 117 4.32 -1.44 18.75
CA TRP A 117 5.50 -0.73 18.26
C TRP A 117 5.13 0.73 17.97
N GLN A 118 5.57 1.64 18.84
CA GLN A 118 5.34 3.07 18.65
C GLN A 118 6.42 3.67 17.75
N LYS A 119 5.98 4.23 16.62
CA LYS A 119 6.83 4.94 15.67
C LYS A 119 6.83 6.41 16.07
N LYS A 120 8.01 7.00 16.28
CA LYS A 120 8.10 8.47 16.39
C LYS A 120 7.74 9.09 15.02
N THR A 121 6.48 9.48 14.83
CA THR A 121 6.01 10.19 13.64
C THR A 121 6.20 11.69 13.80
N THR A 122 6.76 12.35 12.78
CA THR A 122 6.52 13.78 12.55
C THR A 122 5.32 13.89 11.61
N MET A 123 4.11 13.88 12.17
CA MET A 123 2.90 13.94 11.35
C MET A 123 2.69 15.37 10.83
N ASN A 124 3.01 15.60 9.56
CA ASN A 124 2.53 16.78 8.83
C ASN A 124 1.22 16.40 8.13
N THR A 125 0.08 16.65 8.76
CA THR A 125 -1.22 16.48 8.09
C THR A 125 -1.29 17.38 6.85
N THR A 126 -2.09 17.00 5.84
CA THR A 126 -2.21 17.69 4.55
C THR A 126 -2.83 19.11 4.63
N GLY A 127 -2.92 19.71 5.83
CA GLY A 127 -3.38 21.06 6.07
C GLY A 127 -2.59 21.83 7.14
N GLY A 128 -1.45 21.29 7.60
CA GLY A 128 -0.60 21.94 8.62
C GLY A 128 -1.14 21.88 10.06
N ALA A 129 -2.23 21.15 10.31
CA ALA A 129 -2.75 20.91 11.66
C ALA A 129 -2.04 19.70 12.31
N SER A 130 -1.87 19.69 13.63
CA SER A 130 -1.26 18.57 14.36
C SER A 130 -2.16 17.34 14.47
N VAL A 131 -3.49 17.51 14.35
CA VAL A 131 -4.50 16.45 14.54
C VAL A 131 -5.56 16.55 13.45
N MET A 132 -6.01 15.42 12.90
CA MET A 132 -7.12 15.39 11.95
C MET A 132 -8.45 15.66 12.68
N GLY A 133 -9.29 16.52 12.12
CA GLY A 133 -10.58 16.89 12.71
C GLY A 133 -10.84 18.39 12.64
N SER A 134 -11.97 18.81 13.21
CA SER A 134 -12.38 20.22 13.26
C SER A 134 -11.67 20.96 14.40
N TYR A 135 -10.35 21.13 14.38
CA TYR A 135 -9.65 21.91 15.42
C TYR A 135 -10.18 23.37 15.47
N PRO A 136 -10.44 23.98 16.65
CA PRO A 136 -10.32 23.44 18.01
C PRO A 136 -11.61 22.78 18.56
N PHE A 137 -12.62 22.55 17.72
CA PHE A 137 -13.91 21.97 18.11
C PHE A 137 -13.83 20.46 18.39
N PRO A 138 -14.24 19.98 19.57
CA PRO A 138 -13.84 18.67 20.09
C PRO A 138 -14.52 17.46 19.43
N ARG A 139 -15.75 17.60 18.90
CA ARG A 139 -16.58 16.45 18.47
C ARG A 139 -16.01 15.62 17.32
N ASN A 140 -15.18 16.23 16.47
CA ASN A 140 -14.67 15.60 15.24
C ASN A 140 -13.16 15.31 15.30
N GLY A 141 -12.53 15.40 16.47
CA GLY A 141 -11.11 15.06 16.62
C GLY A 141 -10.88 13.56 16.36
N ILE A 142 -9.89 13.25 15.53
CA ILE A 142 -9.46 11.87 15.23
C ILE A 142 -8.12 11.64 15.93
N ILE A 143 -8.03 10.54 16.68
CA ILE A 143 -6.82 10.16 17.40
C ILE A 143 -5.70 9.83 16.39
N GLU A 144 -4.50 10.32 16.65
CA GLU A 144 -3.31 9.94 15.89
C GLU A 144 -2.99 8.46 16.12
N ILE A 145 -2.76 7.72 15.04
CA ILE A 145 -2.27 6.34 15.09
C ILE A 145 -0.79 6.38 14.77
N ASP A 146 0.04 6.51 15.81
CA ASP A 146 1.51 6.56 15.74
C ASP A 146 2.16 5.20 16.07
N TYR A 147 1.38 4.13 16.05
CA TYR A 147 1.83 2.78 16.39
C TYR A 147 1.36 1.73 15.39
N GLU A 148 2.08 0.61 15.37
CA GLU A 148 1.68 -0.63 14.71
C GLU A 148 1.66 -1.79 15.70
N PHE A 149 0.93 -2.85 15.35
CA PHE A 149 0.86 -4.06 16.13
C PHE A 149 1.82 -5.10 15.57
N ILE A 150 2.58 -5.74 16.44
CA ILE A 150 3.29 -6.98 16.13
C ILE A 150 2.47 -8.10 16.77
N LEU A 151 1.60 -8.70 15.97
CA LEU A 151 0.76 -9.81 16.41
C LEU A 151 1.62 -11.05 16.61
N LEU A 152 1.44 -11.76 17.72
CA LEU A 152 2.16 -12.99 18.03
C LEU A 152 1.22 -14.18 18.02
N PHE A 153 1.57 -15.19 17.23
CA PHE A 153 0.85 -16.45 17.13
C PHE A 153 1.80 -17.61 17.44
N LYS A 154 1.28 -18.67 18.05
CA LYS A 154 2.01 -19.91 18.30
C LYS A 154 1.27 -21.06 17.65
N LYS A 155 1.97 -21.92 16.91
CA LYS A 155 1.40 -23.20 16.46
C LYS A 155 1.43 -24.19 17.62
N PRO A 156 0.30 -24.77 18.06
CA PRO A 156 0.29 -25.76 19.12
C PRO A 156 1.20 -26.96 18.82
N GLY A 157 1.68 -27.62 19.87
CA GLY A 157 2.52 -28.80 19.79
C GLY A 157 3.94 -28.61 20.35
N LYS A 158 4.80 -29.60 20.09
CA LYS A 158 6.14 -29.69 20.66
C LYS A 158 7.19 -29.15 19.70
N ALA A 159 7.95 -28.14 20.15
CA ALA A 159 9.07 -27.59 19.41
C ALA A 159 10.18 -28.63 19.18
N PRO A 160 10.94 -28.51 18.07
CA PRO A 160 12.12 -29.34 17.83
C PRO A 160 13.11 -29.28 19.01
N PRO A 161 13.77 -30.39 19.36
CA PRO A 161 14.79 -30.39 20.39
C PRO A 161 16.02 -29.61 19.93
N VAL A 162 16.63 -28.86 20.85
CA VAL A 162 17.80 -28.00 20.57
C VAL A 162 19.00 -28.46 21.41
N PRO A 163 20.17 -28.73 20.79
CA PRO A 163 21.40 -29.07 21.50
C PRO A 163 21.84 -27.98 22.49
N THR A 164 22.52 -28.39 23.56
CA THR A 164 22.95 -27.46 24.62
C THR A 164 23.92 -26.41 24.09
N GLU A 165 24.83 -26.76 23.17
CA GLU A 165 25.78 -25.80 22.60
C GLU A 165 25.06 -24.70 21.80
N ILE A 166 24.00 -25.07 21.08
CA ILE A 166 23.19 -24.13 20.28
C ILE A 166 22.32 -23.25 21.18
N LYS A 167 21.80 -23.80 22.28
CA LYS A 167 21.11 -23.02 23.32
C LYS A 167 22.02 -21.96 23.92
N GLU A 168 23.26 -22.34 24.24
CA GLU A 168 24.25 -21.42 24.80
C GLU A 168 24.60 -20.29 23.81
N GLN A 169 24.80 -20.62 22.53
CA GLN A 169 25.04 -19.63 21.47
C GLN A 169 23.86 -18.67 21.22
N SER A 170 22.66 -19.05 21.68
CA SER A 170 21.44 -18.25 21.52
C SER A 170 21.06 -17.50 22.80
N ARG A 171 21.93 -17.51 23.82
CA ARG A 171 21.68 -16.84 25.10
C ARG A 171 21.49 -15.33 24.88
N ILE A 172 20.43 -14.80 25.46
CA ILE A 172 20.16 -13.37 25.56
C ILE A 172 20.54 -12.93 26.98
N ASP A 173 21.25 -11.81 27.12
CA ASP A 173 21.51 -11.21 28.42
C ASP A 173 20.22 -10.70 29.09
N LYS A 174 20.28 -10.43 30.39
CA LYS A 174 19.10 -10.14 31.21
C LYS A 174 18.48 -8.79 30.85
N GLU A 175 19.30 -7.80 30.52
CA GLU A 175 18.89 -6.46 30.15
C GLU A 175 18.12 -6.48 28.83
N LYS A 176 18.70 -7.12 27.81
CA LYS A 176 18.09 -7.34 26.50
C LYS A 176 16.83 -8.20 26.58
N TRP A 177 16.81 -9.23 27.45
CA TRP A 177 15.60 -10.01 27.70
C TRP A 177 14.46 -9.12 28.21
N LYS A 178 14.71 -8.26 29.21
CA LYS A 178 13.67 -7.34 29.72
C LYS A 178 13.20 -6.36 28.66
N GLU A 179 14.12 -5.85 27.84
CA GLU A 179 13.78 -4.94 26.76
C GLU A 179 12.90 -5.61 25.70
N TYR A 180 13.25 -6.83 25.30
CA TYR A 180 12.60 -7.54 24.20
C TYR A 180 11.24 -8.10 24.60
N PHE A 181 11.13 -8.66 25.80
CA PHE A 181 9.88 -9.19 26.35
C PHE A 181 9.03 -8.11 27.04
N SER A 182 9.02 -6.89 26.46
CA SER A 182 8.13 -5.79 26.82
C SER A 182 6.95 -5.70 25.83
N GLY A 183 5.76 -5.38 26.32
CA GLY A 183 4.58 -5.17 25.48
C GLY A 183 4.61 -3.90 24.63
N HIS A 184 5.56 -3.00 24.86
CA HIS A 184 5.72 -1.75 24.11
C HIS A 184 7.16 -1.58 23.66
N TRP A 185 7.35 -1.35 22.36
CA TRP A 185 8.64 -1.13 21.73
C TRP A 185 8.75 0.29 21.17
N TYR A 186 9.88 0.94 21.43
CA TYR A 186 10.14 2.33 21.10
C TYR A 186 11.42 2.47 20.30
N PHE A 187 11.33 2.35 18.98
CA PHE A 187 12.43 2.66 18.08
C PHE A 187 11.92 3.28 16.79
N LYS A 188 12.76 4.12 16.17
CA LYS A 188 12.39 4.85 14.95
C LYS A 188 12.15 3.86 13.80
N GLY A 189 11.16 4.16 12.98
CA GLY A 189 11.06 3.53 11.66
C GLY A 189 12.24 3.94 10.77
N VAL A 190 12.50 3.18 9.72
CA VAL A 190 13.47 3.58 8.69
C VAL A 190 12.84 4.70 7.86
N ARG A 191 13.63 5.70 7.46
CA ARG A 191 13.20 6.61 6.39
C ARG A 191 12.90 5.75 5.16
N GLN A 192 11.68 5.84 4.67
CA GLN A 192 11.32 5.22 3.40
C GLN A 192 12.04 6.02 2.32
N ASP A 193 13.25 5.62 1.96
CA ASP A 193 13.91 6.15 0.78
C ASP A 193 13.10 5.70 -0.43
N GLU A 194 12.42 6.66 -1.06
CA GLU A 194 11.90 6.54 -2.43
C GLU A 194 10.67 5.64 -2.60
N HIS A 195 10.84 4.35 -2.31
CA HIS A 195 10.22 3.28 -3.10
C HIS A 195 10.02 1.95 -2.36
N ILE A 196 10.26 1.86 -1.05
CA ILE A 196 10.17 0.58 -0.32
C ILE A 196 9.48 0.75 1.05
N ALA A 197 8.39 0.02 1.29
CA ALA A 197 7.86 -0.14 2.64
C ALA A 197 8.77 -1.13 3.40
N MET A 198 9.42 -0.68 4.48
CA MET A 198 10.26 -1.53 5.32
C MET A 198 9.98 -1.23 6.79
N PHE A 199 9.84 -2.27 7.61
CA PHE A 199 10.18 -2.15 9.02
C PHE A 199 11.71 -2.08 9.17
N PRO A 200 12.24 -1.44 10.23
CA PRO A 200 13.68 -1.44 10.52
C PRO A 200 14.18 -2.83 10.84
N ALA A 201 15.44 -3.14 10.50
CA ALA A 201 16.07 -4.43 10.76
C ALA A 201 16.08 -4.79 12.26
N GLU A 202 16.00 -3.80 13.14
CA GLU A 202 15.85 -4.00 14.59
C GLU A 202 14.60 -4.83 14.93
N LEU A 203 13.46 -4.62 14.27
CA LEU A 203 12.21 -5.33 14.54
C LEU A 203 12.34 -6.86 14.32
N PRO A 204 12.71 -7.36 13.13
CA PRO A 204 12.88 -8.79 12.92
C PRO A 204 14.05 -9.33 13.72
N LYS A 205 15.14 -8.57 13.93
CA LYS A 205 16.27 -9.01 14.74
C LYS A 205 15.83 -9.37 16.17
N ARG A 206 15.05 -8.50 16.82
CA ARG A 206 14.47 -8.78 18.16
C ARG A 206 13.68 -10.07 18.15
N LEU A 207 12.73 -10.21 17.22
CA LEU A 207 11.85 -11.38 17.13
C LEU A 207 12.63 -12.68 16.86
N ILE A 208 13.65 -12.62 15.99
CA ILE A 208 14.51 -13.76 15.67
C ILE A 208 15.30 -14.19 16.90
N GLU A 209 15.91 -13.26 17.63
CA GLU A 209 16.64 -13.58 18.86
C GLU A 209 15.71 -14.12 19.95
N MET A 210 14.50 -13.56 20.11
CA MET A 210 13.52 -14.00 21.11
C MET A 210 12.98 -15.41 20.87
N PHE A 211 12.76 -15.80 19.61
CA PHE A 211 11.92 -16.95 19.26
C PHE A 211 12.60 -18.01 18.40
N THR A 212 13.91 -17.91 18.15
CA THR A 212 14.70 -18.94 17.46
C THR A 212 16.04 -19.18 18.12
N PHE A 213 16.65 -20.30 17.79
CA PHE A 213 18.04 -20.63 18.08
C PHE A 213 18.95 -20.45 16.85
N VAL A 214 20.26 -20.31 17.09
CA VAL A 214 21.27 -20.22 16.01
C VAL A 214 21.12 -21.40 15.06
N GLY A 215 21.19 -21.13 13.76
CA GLY A 215 21.05 -22.13 12.70
C GLY A 215 19.60 -22.43 12.27
N GLU A 216 18.60 -22.10 13.08
CA GLU A 216 17.19 -22.29 12.72
C GLU A 216 16.75 -21.39 11.56
N THR A 217 15.61 -21.72 10.95
CA THR A 217 15.14 -21.07 9.71
C THR A 217 13.99 -20.09 9.98
N VAL A 218 14.15 -18.86 9.51
CA VAL A 218 13.17 -17.76 9.59
C VAL A 218 12.52 -17.56 8.22
N LEU A 219 11.19 -17.47 8.17
CA LEU A 219 10.44 -17.23 6.94
C LEU A 219 9.82 -15.82 6.90
N ASP A 220 9.91 -15.18 5.74
CA ASP A 220 9.16 -13.96 5.41
C ASP A 220 8.35 -14.16 4.10
N PRO A 221 7.03 -14.38 4.16
CA PRO A 221 6.19 -14.53 2.97
C PRO A 221 5.99 -13.24 2.15
N PHE A 222 6.43 -12.09 2.66
CA PHE A 222 6.36 -10.79 1.98
C PHE A 222 7.73 -10.10 2.07
N LEU A 223 8.74 -10.73 1.48
CA LEU A 223 10.16 -10.44 1.70
C LEU A 223 10.55 -8.99 1.37
N GLY A 224 9.95 -8.38 0.34
CA GLY A 224 10.22 -7.01 -0.06
C GLY A 224 11.71 -6.80 -0.33
N SER A 225 12.30 -5.80 0.33
CA SER A 225 13.75 -5.52 0.25
C SER A 225 14.67 -6.53 0.95
N GLY A 226 14.14 -7.60 1.55
CA GLY A 226 14.94 -8.63 2.21
C GLY A 226 15.35 -8.32 3.66
N THR A 227 14.69 -7.37 4.34
CA THR A 227 15.06 -6.95 5.71
C THR A 227 15.05 -8.11 6.72
N THR A 228 14.07 -9.02 6.65
CA THR A 228 14.02 -10.19 7.55
C THR A 228 15.17 -11.15 7.28
N SER A 229 15.49 -11.40 6.01
CA SER A 229 16.64 -12.24 5.64
C SER A 229 17.97 -11.62 6.10
N TYR A 230 18.12 -10.31 5.95
CA TYR A 230 19.28 -9.58 6.48
C TYR A 230 19.41 -9.76 8.00
N ALA A 231 18.32 -9.57 8.76
CA ALA A 231 18.32 -9.77 10.21
C ALA A 231 18.62 -11.22 10.62
N ALA A 232 18.15 -12.21 9.85
CA ALA A 232 18.49 -13.61 10.06
C ALA A 232 20.01 -13.87 9.87
N ILE A 233 20.62 -13.29 8.82
CA ILE A 233 22.08 -13.38 8.63
C ILE A 233 22.81 -12.77 9.81
N MET A 234 22.45 -11.55 10.24
CA MET A 234 23.09 -10.86 11.36
C MET A 234 23.05 -11.67 12.66
N THR A 235 22.05 -12.54 12.81
CA THR A 235 21.84 -13.36 14.01
C THR A 235 22.24 -14.81 13.80
N ASN A 236 22.94 -15.18 12.72
CA ASN A 236 23.35 -16.56 12.42
C ASN A 236 22.19 -17.56 12.30
N ARG A 237 21.04 -17.12 11.77
CA ARG A 237 19.91 -17.98 11.40
C ARG A 237 19.88 -18.15 9.88
N SER A 238 19.25 -19.22 9.41
CA SER A 238 18.91 -19.39 7.99
C SER A 238 17.64 -18.62 7.67
N SER A 239 17.40 -18.31 6.39
CA SER A 239 16.12 -17.70 5.98
C SER A 239 15.56 -18.23 4.67
N ALA A 240 14.24 -18.13 4.55
CA ALA A 240 13.51 -18.25 3.31
C ALA A 240 12.57 -17.05 3.17
N GLY A 241 12.29 -16.60 1.96
CA GLY A 241 11.24 -15.60 1.77
C GLY A 241 10.70 -15.57 0.36
N TYR A 242 9.47 -15.08 0.23
CA TYR A 242 8.78 -14.95 -1.04
C TYR A 242 8.71 -13.48 -1.45
N GLU A 243 9.01 -13.20 -2.71
CA GLU A 243 8.83 -11.89 -3.32
C GLU A 243 8.22 -12.05 -4.70
N ILE A 244 7.08 -11.41 -4.94
CA ILE A 244 6.35 -11.57 -6.20
C ILE A 244 6.97 -10.74 -7.32
N ASN A 245 7.51 -9.57 -7.00
CA ASN A 245 8.12 -8.68 -7.96
C ASN A 245 9.62 -8.96 -8.11
N LYS A 246 9.99 -9.56 -9.24
CA LYS A 246 11.39 -9.83 -9.64
C LYS A 246 12.29 -8.58 -9.67
N GLU A 247 11.74 -7.38 -9.79
CA GLU A 247 12.52 -6.13 -9.76
C GLU A 247 13.14 -5.85 -8.39
N PHE A 248 12.68 -6.52 -7.33
CA PHE A 248 13.29 -6.45 -6.00
C PHE A 248 14.56 -7.29 -5.87
N ILE A 249 14.88 -8.19 -6.81
CA ILE A 249 16.06 -9.07 -6.73
C ILE A 249 17.35 -8.26 -6.49
N PRO A 250 17.68 -7.21 -7.27
CA PRO A 250 18.91 -6.44 -7.05
C PRO A 250 18.93 -5.78 -5.66
N VAL A 251 17.78 -5.27 -5.21
CA VAL A 251 17.65 -4.62 -3.89
C VAL A 251 17.89 -5.62 -2.75
N ILE A 252 17.34 -6.83 -2.87
CA ILE A 252 17.53 -7.91 -1.91
C ILE A 252 19.00 -8.35 -1.90
N GLU A 253 19.61 -8.53 -3.08
CA GLU A 253 21.02 -8.91 -3.23
C GLU A 253 21.95 -7.86 -2.64
N ASP A 254 21.75 -6.58 -2.94
CA ASP A 254 22.55 -5.48 -2.41
C ASP A 254 22.46 -5.43 -0.88
N LYS A 255 21.27 -5.61 -0.32
CA LYS A 255 21.08 -5.63 1.14
C LYS A 255 21.79 -6.82 1.78
N ILE A 256 21.62 -8.01 1.21
CA ILE A 256 22.21 -9.25 1.73
C ILE A 256 23.73 -9.27 1.54
N ARG A 257 24.28 -8.65 0.50
CA ARG A 257 25.73 -8.60 0.23
C ARG A 257 26.40 -7.35 0.79
N SER A 258 25.68 -6.53 1.54
CA SER A 258 26.22 -5.29 2.11
C SER A 258 27.40 -5.55 3.04
N ASN A 259 28.38 -4.64 3.01
CA ASN A 259 29.59 -4.70 3.86
C ASN A 259 29.31 -4.47 5.35
N GLU A 260 28.06 -4.20 5.74
CA GLU A 260 27.64 -4.05 7.14
C GLU A 260 27.51 -5.40 7.85
N LEU A 261 27.54 -6.51 7.11
CA LEU A 261 27.49 -7.84 7.70
C LEU A 261 28.81 -8.24 8.35
N PRO A 262 28.78 -9.02 9.46
CA PRO A 262 30.00 -9.50 10.09
C PRO A 262 30.81 -10.39 9.14
N LEU A 263 32.11 -10.10 8.99
CA LEU A 263 33.06 -10.83 8.11
C LEU A 263 33.16 -12.34 8.40
N TYR A 264 32.78 -12.77 9.61
CA TYR A 264 32.82 -14.17 10.02
C TYR A 264 31.55 -14.96 9.66
N ASN A 265 30.48 -14.30 9.20
CA ASN A 265 29.24 -14.98 8.82
C ASN A 265 29.42 -15.67 7.46
N LYS A 266 29.58 -16.99 7.49
CA LYS A 266 29.58 -17.81 6.28
C LYS A 266 28.13 -18.12 5.92
N TYR A 267 27.66 -17.65 4.76
CA TYR A 267 26.30 -17.92 4.31
C TYR A 267 26.25 -18.21 2.81
N ASP A 268 25.24 -18.96 2.38
CA ASP A 268 24.86 -19.12 0.98
C ASP A 268 23.57 -18.35 0.71
N PHE A 269 23.54 -17.56 -0.35
CA PHE A 269 22.32 -16.90 -0.84
C PHE A 269 21.96 -17.42 -2.22
N VAL A 270 20.71 -17.85 -2.39
CA VAL A 270 20.19 -18.39 -3.64
C VAL A 270 18.85 -17.76 -3.97
N VAL A 271 18.71 -17.28 -5.20
CA VAL A 271 17.43 -16.86 -5.77
C VAL A 271 16.84 -18.05 -6.56
N LYS A 272 15.61 -18.43 -6.24
CA LYS A 272 14.85 -19.47 -6.94
C LYS A 272 13.61 -18.85 -7.56
N LYS A 273 13.18 -19.38 -8.71
CA LYS A 273 11.90 -19.02 -9.30
C LYS A 273 10.89 -20.12 -8.99
N GLN A 274 9.75 -19.75 -8.41
CA GLN A 274 8.67 -20.68 -8.15
C GLN A 274 8.13 -21.24 -9.48
N LYS A 275 7.85 -22.55 -9.51
CA LYS A 275 7.13 -23.17 -10.63
C LYS A 275 5.66 -22.78 -10.53
N ARG A 276 5.23 -21.80 -11.34
CA ARG A 276 3.83 -21.39 -11.40
C ARG A 276 2.96 -22.50 -11.97
N LYS A 277 2.02 -23.01 -11.17
CA LYS A 277 0.87 -23.76 -11.65
C LYS A 277 -0.25 -22.77 -11.92
N GLU A 278 -1.09 -23.01 -12.91
CA GLU A 278 -2.37 -22.31 -13.00
C GLU A 278 -3.20 -22.69 -11.78
N ILE A 279 -3.52 -21.70 -10.94
CA ILE A 279 -4.30 -21.86 -9.71
C ILE A 279 -5.52 -20.97 -9.84
N ASP A 280 -6.70 -21.54 -9.66
CA ASP A 280 -7.91 -20.74 -9.45
C ASP A 280 -7.96 -20.30 -7.99
N TRP A 281 -7.52 -19.07 -7.74
CA TRP A 281 -7.49 -18.50 -6.41
C TRP A 281 -8.87 -18.35 -5.78
N LYS A 282 -9.95 -18.25 -6.57
CA LYS A 282 -11.30 -18.20 -6.03
C LYS A 282 -11.68 -19.55 -5.44
N GLU A 283 -11.39 -20.63 -6.15
CA GLU A 283 -11.62 -21.99 -5.67
C GLU A 283 -10.81 -22.27 -4.40
N GLU A 284 -9.56 -21.79 -4.32
CA GLU A 284 -8.74 -21.94 -3.11
C GLU A 284 -9.25 -21.11 -1.93
N ILE A 285 -9.81 -19.92 -2.17
CA ILE A 285 -10.46 -19.10 -1.15
C ILE A 285 -11.73 -19.80 -0.62
N GLU A 286 -12.54 -20.39 -1.50
CA GLU A 286 -13.75 -21.13 -1.10
C GLU A 286 -13.43 -22.36 -0.21
N LYS A 287 -12.21 -22.92 -0.33
CA LYS A 287 -11.73 -24.02 0.52
C LYS A 287 -11.22 -23.56 1.90
N LEU A 288 -11.18 -22.26 2.19
CA LEU A 288 -10.76 -21.76 3.50
C LEU A 288 -11.80 -22.10 4.57
N GLY A 289 -11.35 -22.46 5.77
CA GLY A 289 -12.26 -22.74 6.90
C GLY A 289 -13.02 -21.50 7.39
N TYR A 290 -12.57 -20.31 7.01
CA TYR A 290 -13.25 -19.04 7.19
C TYR A 290 -12.98 -18.16 5.98
N VAL A 291 -14.05 -17.74 5.31
CA VAL A 291 -14.02 -16.71 4.27
C VAL A 291 -14.57 -15.43 4.91
N PHE A 292 -13.77 -14.38 4.88
CA PHE A 292 -14.20 -13.08 5.36
C PHE A 292 -15.20 -12.49 4.36
N HIS A 293 -16.28 -11.91 4.89
CA HIS A 293 -17.21 -11.09 4.14
C HIS A 293 -17.31 -9.73 4.83
N ASP A 294 -17.12 -8.65 4.09
CA ASP A 294 -17.23 -7.31 4.67
C ASP A 294 -18.70 -7.05 5.04
N PRO A 295 -19.04 -6.84 6.34
CA PRO A 295 -20.42 -6.57 6.75
C PRO A 295 -20.94 -5.25 6.18
N VAL A 296 -20.05 -4.37 5.72
CA VAL A 296 -20.43 -3.15 5.01
C VAL A 296 -20.65 -3.50 3.54
N THR A 297 -21.90 -3.82 3.19
CA THR A 297 -22.31 -3.92 1.80
C THR A 297 -22.30 -2.53 1.17
N PHE A 298 -21.37 -2.31 0.24
CA PHE A 298 -21.34 -1.07 -0.52
C PHE A 298 -22.55 -1.02 -1.45
N ASP A 299 -23.38 0.02 -1.30
CA ASP A 299 -24.34 0.39 -2.32
C ASP A 299 -23.52 0.81 -3.55
N LYS A 300 -23.33 -0.09 -4.51
CA LYS A 300 -22.48 0.13 -5.68
C LYS A 300 -22.95 1.38 -6.42
N LYS A 301 -22.24 2.49 -6.25
CA LYS A 301 -22.33 3.65 -7.16
C LYS A 301 -20.98 4.06 -7.77
N VAL A 302 -19.85 3.68 -7.16
CA VAL A 302 -18.51 3.85 -7.73
C VAL A 302 -17.66 2.62 -7.40
N ASP A 303 -17.07 2.02 -8.43
CA ASP A 303 -16.12 0.92 -8.28
C ASP A 303 -14.79 1.46 -7.70
N PRO A 304 -14.35 1.02 -6.51
CA PRO A 304 -13.09 1.43 -5.89
C PRO A 304 -11.88 1.22 -6.82
N LYS A 305 -11.92 0.25 -7.74
CA LYS A 305 -10.87 0.02 -8.75
C LYS A 305 -10.68 1.20 -9.71
N LYS A 306 -11.71 2.04 -9.87
CA LYS A 306 -11.69 3.25 -10.73
C LYS A 306 -11.13 4.49 -10.01
N LEU A 307 -11.08 4.48 -8.67
CA LEU A 307 -10.52 5.54 -7.84
C LEU A 307 -9.11 5.13 -7.36
N ARG A 308 -8.17 5.00 -8.29
CA ARG A 308 -6.78 4.68 -7.97
C ARG A 308 -6.12 5.84 -7.21
N PHE A 309 -5.72 5.58 -5.97
CA PHE A 309 -4.85 6.44 -5.15
C PHE A 309 -3.62 5.62 -4.75
N GLY A 310 -2.74 5.36 -5.70
CA GLY A 310 -1.50 4.64 -5.45
C GLY A 310 -0.39 5.18 -6.31
N SER A 311 0.76 5.43 -5.69
CA SER A 311 1.99 5.78 -6.38
C SER A 311 2.45 4.56 -7.20
N LYS A 312 2.42 4.66 -8.53
CA LYS A 312 3.04 3.64 -9.40
C LYS A 312 4.55 3.63 -9.14
N ILE A 313 5.12 2.47 -8.83
CA ILE A 313 6.57 2.29 -8.72
C ILE A 313 7.08 1.87 -10.11
N SER A 314 7.96 2.67 -10.70
CA SER A 314 8.83 2.26 -11.81
C SER A 314 10.23 2.80 -11.57
N MET A 315 11.26 1.95 -11.70
CA MET A 315 12.66 2.28 -11.43
C MET A 315 13.25 3.43 -12.28
N GLU A 316 12.50 3.95 -13.27
CA GLU A 316 12.92 5.03 -14.17
C GLU A 316 12.77 6.44 -13.57
N ASP A 317 12.04 6.64 -12.46
CA ASP A 317 11.80 7.97 -11.87
C ASP A 317 12.95 8.46 -10.96
N LYS A 318 14.21 8.18 -11.34
CA LYS A 318 15.41 8.74 -10.69
C LYS A 318 15.61 10.20 -11.10
N GLY A 319 14.87 11.12 -10.49
CA GLY A 319 15.24 12.54 -10.49
C GLY A 319 14.10 13.53 -10.60
N ASN A 320 13.47 13.86 -9.46
CA ASN A 320 13.28 15.26 -9.03
C ASN A 320 12.45 15.29 -7.74
N GLY A 321 13.10 15.69 -6.65
CA GLY A 321 12.45 16.11 -5.42
C GLY A 321 11.53 17.30 -5.68
N ASN A 322 10.24 17.02 -5.85
CA ASN A 322 9.16 17.98 -5.71
C ASN A 322 7.86 17.19 -5.52
N LYS A 323 7.17 17.42 -4.40
CA LYS A 323 5.82 16.91 -4.12
C LYS A 323 4.91 17.20 -5.32
N LYS A 324 4.77 16.23 -6.22
CA LYS A 324 3.98 16.31 -7.46
C LYS A 324 2.64 15.63 -7.21
N GLY A 325 1.55 16.35 -7.50
CA GLY A 325 0.22 15.74 -7.57
C GLY A 325 0.21 14.59 -8.57
N GLU A 326 -0.56 13.54 -8.27
CA GLU A 326 -0.72 12.36 -9.13
C GLU A 326 -1.13 12.80 -10.54
N TYR A 327 -0.38 12.33 -11.55
CA TYR A 327 -0.68 12.59 -12.95
C TYR A 327 -1.46 11.41 -13.54
N PHE A 328 -2.49 11.72 -14.33
CA PHE A 328 -3.33 10.78 -15.06
C PHE A 328 -3.16 10.98 -16.56
N THR A 329 -3.09 9.91 -17.34
CA THR A 329 -3.12 10.02 -18.81
C THR A 329 -4.56 10.03 -19.30
N VAL A 330 -4.92 10.98 -20.17
CA VAL A 330 -6.25 11.03 -20.81
C VAL A 330 -6.31 10.02 -21.95
N SER A 331 -7.21 9.04 -21.84
CA SER A 331 -7.38 7.97 -22.84
C SER A 331 -8.38 8.34 -23.92
N GLU A 332 -9.41 9.13 -23.58
CA GLU A 332 -10.52 9.45 -24.48
C GLU A 332 -11.10 10.83 -24.15
N ILE A 333 -11.54 11.58 -25.16
CA ILE A 333 -12.36 12.80 -25.00
C ILE A 333 -13.77 12.41 -25.41
N ILE A 334 -14.70 12.41 -24.45
CA ILE A 334 -16.08 11.95 -24.66
C ILE A 334 -16.96 13.15 -25.06
N ASP A 335 -16.78 14.28 -24.38
CA ASP A 335 -17.49 15.54 -24.62
C ASP A 335 -16.59 16.74 -24.24
N PRO A 336 -16.90 18.00 -24.63
CA PRO A 336 -16.09 19.17 -24.25
C PRO A 336 -15.93 19.37 -22.74
N ASP A 337 -16.85 18.82 -21.96
CA ASP A 337 -16.81 18.82 -20.51
C ASP A 337 -16.55 17.42 -19.93
N LEU A 338 -16.39 16.35 -20.73
CA LEU A 338 -16.25 14.99 -20.21
C LEU A 338 -15.08 14.24 -20.85
N ILE A 339 -14.14 13.79 -20.00
CA ILE A 339 -12.97 13.02 -20.44
C ILE A 339 -12.89 11.68 -19.72
N LYS A 340 -12.23 10.72 -20.36
CA LYS A 340 -11.87 9.43 -19.78
C LYS A 340 -10.38 9.36 -19.52
N LEU A 341 -10.02 8.85 -18.36
CA LEU A 341 -8.64 8.61 -17.99
C LEU A 341 -8.25 7.15 -18.28
N SER A 342 -6.95 6.92 -18.39
CA SER A 342 -6.33 5.61 -18.63
C SER A 342 -6.68 4.54 -17.58
N ASN A 343 -7.08 4.95 -16.36
CA ASN A 343 -7.59 4.06 -15.32
C ASN A 343 -9.11 3.78 -15.42
N GLY A 344 -9.78 4.24 -16.49
CA GLY A 344 -11.21 4.03 -16.74
C GLY A 344 -12.13 5.06 -16.05
N LEU A 345 -11.57 6.00 -15.29
CA LEU A 345 -12.34 7.03 -14.61
C LEU A 345 -12.88 8.07 -15.60
N HIS A 346 -14.16 8.41 -15.45
CA HIS A 346 -14.79 9.49 -16.19
C HIS A 346 -14.74 10.75 -15.33
N VAL A 347 -14.26 11.85 -15.91
CA VAL A 347 -14.07 13.12 -15.21
C VAL A 347 -14.77 14.22 -15.99
N ARG A 348 -15.72 14.89 -15.33
CA ARG A 348 -16.33 16.10 -15.83
C ARG A 348 -15.48 17.31 -15.47
N LEU A 349 -15.23 18.17 -16.44
CA LEU A 349 -14.51 19.43 -16.27
C LEU A 349 -15.42 20.41 -15.54
N LEU A 350 -15.13 20.65 -14.26
CA LEU A 350 -15.93 21.53 -13.41
C LEU A 350 -16.05 22.95 -13.98
N GLY A 351 -17.29 23.46 -14.04
CA GLY A 351 -17.62 24.79 -14.52
C GLY A 351 -17.70 24.94 -16.04
N ILE A 352 -17.64 23.84 -16.80
CA ILE A 352 -17.71 23.82 -18.26
C ILE A 352 -19.06 23.32 -18.73
N LYS A 353 -19.74 24.10 -19.59
CA LYS A 353 -20.97 23.72 -20.28
C LYS A 353 -20.71 23.70 -21.79
N PRO A 354 -20.85 22.56 -22.48
CA PRO A 354 -20.73 22.51 -23.94
C PRO A 354 -21.70 23.48 -24.62
N ASN A 355 -21.24 24.20 -25.65
CA ASN A 355 -22.04 25.12 -26.44
C ASN A 355 -22.00 24.74 -27.95
N TYR A 356 -22.43 25.63 -28.84
CA TYR A 356 -22.45 25.40 -30.29
C TYR A 356 -21.06 25.14 -30.90
N SER A 357 -19.98 25.57 -30.23
CA SER A 357 -18.59 25.37 -30.65
C SER A 357 -18.01 24.00 -30.25
N LYS A 358 -18.87 23.01 -29.97
CA LYS A 358 -18.49 21.65 -29.57
C LYS A 358 -17.35 21.05 -30.41
N LYS A 359 -17.39 21.18 -31.74
CA LYS A 359 -16.34 20.64 -32.63
C LYS A 359 -14.96 21.25 -32.34
N GLN A 360 -14.90 22.56 -32.15
CA GLN A 360 -13.65 23.28 -31.84
C GLN A 360 -13.13 22.93 -30.45
N ALA A 361 -14.02 22.76 -29.47
CA ALA A 361 -13.67 22.31 -28.13
C ALA A 361 -13.07 20.90 -28.14
N MET A 362 -13.69 19.97 -28.87
CA MET A 362 -13.20 18.59 -29.02
C MET A 362 -11.84 18.54 -29.71
N GLU A 363 -11.63 19.33 -30.77
CA GLU A 363 -10.34 19.42 -31.46
C GLU A 363 -9.25 20.02 -30.56
N PHE A 364 -9.59 21.07 -29.80
CA PHE A 364 -8.70 21.66 -28.81
C PHE A 364 -8.25 20.64 -27.75
N LEU A 365 -9.20 19.94 -27.13
CA LEU A 365 -8.91 18.92 -26.11
C LEU A 365 -8.11 17.75 -26.69
N SER A 366 -8.47 17.28 -27.88
CA SER A 366 -7.75 16.21 -28.58
C SER A 366 -6.30 16.60 -28.86
N ARG A 367 -6.03 17.84 -29.28
CA ARG A 367 -4.67 18.33 -29.51
C ARG A 367 -3.90 18.58 -28.23
N LYS A 368 -4.56 19.06 -27.17
CA LYS A 368 -3.89 19.52 -25.94
C LYS A 368 -3.67 18.42 -24.91
N ILE A 369 -4.65 17.55 -24.69
CA ILE A 369 -4.66 16.62 -23.54
C ILE A 369 -4.83 15.14 -23.89
N LEU A 370 -5.38 14.78 -25.06
CA LEU A 370 -5.52 13.37 -25.43
C LEU A 370 -4.16 12.68 -25.50
N LYS A 371 -4.07 11.47 -24.92
CA LYS A 371 -2.83 10.69 -24.76
C LYS A 371 -1.72 11.43 -23.99
N ARG A 372 -2.05 12.48 -23.24
CA ARG A 372 -1.10 13.26 -22.43
C ARG A 372 -1.47 13.20 -20.95
N GLN A 373 -0.48 13.53 -20.12
CA GLN A 373 -0.63 13.53 -18.66
C GLN A 373 -1.20 14.86 -18.15
N VAL A 374 -2.23 14.74 -17.31
CA VAL A 374 -2.91 15.82 -16.60
C VAL A 374 -2.94 15.54 -15.10
N TYR A 375 -3.10 16.55 -14.26
CA TYR A 375 -3.43 16.37 -12.85
C TYR A 375 -4.77 17.05 -12.54
N LEU A 376 -5.47 16.51 -11.54
CA LEU A 376 -6.79 16.97 -11.16
C LEU A 376 -6.73 17.79 -9.87
N LYS A 377 -7.57 18.83 -9.78
CA LYS A 377 -7.86 19.52 -8.53
C LYS A 377 -9.36 19.53 -8.29
N PHE A 378 -9.75 19.26 -7.05
CA PHE A 378 -11.15 19.17 -6.65
C PHE A 378 -11.62 20.45 -5.99
N ASP A 379 -12.93 20.69 -6.04
CA ASP A 379 -13.61 21.77 -5.31
C ASP A 379 -14.54 21.18 -4.23
N SER A 380 -15.32 22.03 -3.58
CA SER A 380 -16.38 21.63 -2.64
C SER A 380 -17.36 20.64 -3.26
N VAL A 381 -17.76 20.87 -4.51
CA VAL A 381 -18.61 19.96 -5.29
C VAL A 381 -17.74 18.97 -6.05
N LYS A 382 -17.85 17.68 -5.71
CA LYS A 382 -17.02 16.60 -6.25
C LYS A 382 -17.69 15.74 -7.30
N TYR A 383 -19.02 15.71 -7.35
CA TYR A 383 -19.79 14.88 -8.27
C TYR A 383 -20.96 15.66 -8.83
N ASP A 384 -21.34 15.39 -10.08
CA ASP A 384 -22.53 15.96 -10.71
C ASP A 384 -23.80 15.16 -10.35
N THR A 385 -24.95 15.57 -10.89
CA THR A 385 -26.25 14.86 -10.72
C THR A 385 -26.25 13.43 -11.25
N ASP A 386 -25.38 13.12 -12.21
CA ASP A 386 -25.22 11.79 -12.81
C ASP A 386 -24.11 10.98 -12.10
N ASN A 387 -23.62 11.49 -10.97
CA ASN A 387 -22.57 10.90 -10.13
C ASN A 387 -21.20 10.73 -10.83
N VAL A 388 -20.91 11.57 -11.82
CA VAL A 388 -19.60 11.66 -12.49
C VAL A 388 -18.69 12.59 -11.69
N LEU A 389 -17.43 12.17 -11.48
CA LEU A 389 -16.43 12.94 -10.76
C LEU A 389 -16.17 14.28 -11.45
N MET A 390 -16.29 15.38 -10.72
CA MET A 390 -16.01 16.73 -11.22
C MET A 390 -14.65 17.23 -10.75
N ALA A 391 -13.86 17.77 -11.67
CA ALA A 391 -12.54 18.30 -11.35
C ALA A 391 -12.08 19.43 -12.28
N TYR A 392 -11.13 20.20 -11.81
CA TYR A 392 -10.30 21.09 -12.61
C TYR A 392 -9.13 20.32 -13.21
N VAL A 393 -8.98 20.39 -14.53
CA VAL A 393 -7.95 19.66 -15.28
C VAL A 393 -6.77 20.57 -15.59
N TYR A 394 -5.57 20.12 -15.24
CA TYR A 394 -4.33 20.84 -15.50
C TYR A 394 -3.30 19.98 -16.22
N MET A 395 -2.52 20.56 -17.11
CA MET A 395 -1.36 19.89 -17.71
C MET A 395 -0.12 19.97 -16.80
N LYS A 396 0.89 19.13 -17.06
CA LYS A 396 2.20 19.15 -16.39
C LYS A 396 2.83 20.55 -16.26
N ASN A 397 2.71 21.38 -17.31
CA ASN A 397 3.20 22.76 -17.34
C ASN A 397 2.27 23.77 -16.63
N LYS A 398 1.32 23.30 -15.80
CA LYS A 398 0.32 24.09 -15.07
C LYS A 398 -0.72 24.82 -15.96
N THR A 399 -0.83 24.46 -17.24
CA THR A 399 -1.92 24.98 -18.10
C THR A 399 -3.26 24.54 -17.54
N PHE A 400 -4.14 25.50 -17.25
CA PHE A 400 -5.49 25.24 -16.74
C PHE A 400 -6.49 25.06 -17.89
N ILE A 401 -6.91 23.82 -18.12
CA ILE A 401 -7.71 23.45 -19.30
C ILE A 401 -9.11 24.05 -19.24
N ASN A 402 -9.79 23.96 -18.09
CA ASN A 402 -11.15 24.50 -17.94
C ASN A 402 -11.18 26.00 -18.27
N ALA A 403 -10.24 26.79 -17.73
CA ALA A 403 -10.15 28.21 -18.05
C ALA A 403 -9.89 28.49 -19.52
N HIS A 404 -9.11 27.65 -20.20
CA HIS A 404 -8.80 27.83 -21.62
C HIS A 404 -10.02 27.58 -22.51
N LEU A 405 -10.89 26.63 -22.16
CA LEU A 405 -12.14 26.39 -22.86
C LEU A 405 -13.07 27.62 -22.79
N ILE A 406 -13.21 28.22 -21.61
CA ILE A 406 -14.02 29.44 -21.41
C ILE A 406 -13.38 30.64 -22.11
N LYS A 407 -12.08 30.88 -21.89
CA LYS A 407 -11.37 32.06 -22.41
C LYS A 407 -11.43 32.17 -23.94
N HIS A 408 -11.36 31.04 -24.64
CA HIS A 408 -11.42 31.00 -26.10
C HIS A 408 -12.83 30.76 -26.64
N GLY A 409 -13.84 30.69 -25.78
CA GLY A 409 -15.22 30.57 -26.21
C GLY A 409 -15.66 29.21 -26.72
N PHE A 410 -14.85 28.18 -26.45
CA PHE A 410 -15.13 26.82 -26.86
C PHE A 410 -16.26 26.20 -26.04
N CYS A 411 -16.49 26.71 -24.82
CA CYS A 411 -17.57 26.30 -23.93
C CYS A 411 -18.11 27.51 -23.16
N ASP A 412 -19.33 27.38 -22.65
CA ASP A 412 -19.94 28.34 -21.73
C ASP A 412 -19.69 27.92 -20.27
N ILE A 413 -20.04 28.80 -19.33
CA ILE A 413 -19.92 28.54 -17.90
C ILE A 413 -21.12 27.72 -17.43
N ASP A 414 -20.87 26.58 -16.79
CA ASP A 414 -21.93 25.86 -16.09
C ASP A 414 -22.24 26.56 -14.75
N THR A 415 -23.40 27.18 -14.63
CA THR A 415 -23.82 27.90 -13.41
C THR A 415 -24.62 27.03 -12.44
N LYS A 416 -24.87 25.75 -12.76
CA LYS A 416 -25.64 24.82 -11.92
C LYS A 416 -24.99 24.55 -10.56
N TYR A 417 -23.67 24.60 -10.49
CA TYR A 417 -22.89 24.33 -9.28
C TYR A 417 -22.17 25.60 -8.81
N ASP A 418 -21.93 25.68 -7.51
CA ASP A 418 -21.06 26.70 -6.95
C ASP A 418 -19.62 26.18 -6.89
N PHE A 419 -18.66 26.96 -7.38
CA PHE A 419 -17.26 26.54 -7.51
C PHE A 419 -16.31 27.75 -7.46
N LYS A 420 -15.10 27.52 -6.93
CA LYS A 420 -14.11 28.55 -6.59
C LYS A 420 -13.76 29.50 -7.74
N TYR A 421 -13.71 28.99 -8.98
CA TYR A 421 -13.28 29.79 -10.13
C TYR A 421 -14.42 30.50 -10.89
N LYS A 422 -15.64 30.51 -10.37
CA LYS A 422 -16.82 31.11 -11.02
C LYS A 422 -16.59 32.56 -11.45
N ASN A 423 -16.15 33.42 -10.54
CA ASN A 423 -15.86 34.84 -10.84
C ASN A 423 -14.76 35.01 -11.90
N LYS A 424 -13.75 34.13 -11.87
CA LYS A 424 -12.66 34.15 -12.84
C LYS A 424 -13.16 33.79 -14.24
N PHE A 425 -14.04 32.78 -14.34
CA PHE A 425 -14.64 32.39 -15.61
C PHE A 425 -15.54 33.50 -16.16
N SER A 426 -16.36 34.14 -15.31
CA SER A 426 -17.20 35.29 -15.71
C SER A 426 -16.36 36.42 -16.30
N SER A 427 -15.20 36.74 -15.68
CA SER A 427 -14.31 37.80 -16.18
C SER A 427 -13.73 37.50 -17.57
N PHE A 428 -13.59 36.22 -17.95
CA PHE A 428 -13.13 35.82 -19.28
C PHE A 428 -14.23 35.99 -20.33
N MET A 429 -15.49 35.74 -19.95
CA MET A 429 -16.64 35.98 -20.83
C MET A 429 -16.84 37.49 -21.08
N GLU A 430 -16.80 38.31 -20.02
CA GLU A 430 -16.94 39.77 -20.14
C GLU A 430 -15.89 40.38 -21.07
N LYS A 431 -14.61 40.00 -20.92
CA LYS A 431 -13.53 40.47 -21.80
C LYS A 431 -13.74 40.07 -23.25
N ARG A 432 -14.31 38.90 -23.52
CA ARG A 432 -14.62 38.46 -24.88
C ARG A 432 -15.76 39.27 -25.50
N THR A 433 -16.79 39.60 -24.71
CA THR A 433 -17.91 40.43 -25.20
C THR A 433 -17.45 41.83 -25.59
N VAL A 434 -16.52 42.43 -24.83
CA VAL A 434 -15.95 43.75 -25.14
C VAL A 434 -15.08 43.73 -26.40
N THR A 435 -14.26 42.70 -26.60
CA THR A 435 -13.42 42.59 -27.81
C THR A 435 -14.23 42.32 -29.09
N VAL A 436 -15.35 41.60 -29.00
CA VAL A 436 -16.23 41.37 -30.16
C VAL A 436 -17.01 42.65 -30.52
N SER A 437 -17.37 43.50 -29.55
CA SER A 437 -17.99 44.81 -29.84
C SER A 437 -17.01 45.81 -30.46
N GLU A 438 -15.73 45.80 -30.07
CA GLU A 438 -14.70 46.69 -30.63
C GLU A 438 -14.22 46.29 -32.03
N GLU A 439 -14.44 45.05 -32.48
CA GLU A 439 -14.15 44.60 -33.86
C GLU A 439 -15.36 44.78 -34.81
N SER A 440 -16.53 45.16 -34.29
CA SER A 440 -17.77 45.37 -35.05
C SER A 440 -18.19 46.84 -35.20
N ASP A 441 -17.37 47.77 -34.70
CA ASP A 441 -17.52 49.23 -34.88
C ASP A 441 -16.52 49.79 -35.90
#